data_AF-A0A1R3RU85-F1
#
_entry.id   AF-A0A1R3RU85-F1
#
_cell.length_a   1.000
_cell.length_b   1.000
_cell.length_c   1.000
_cell.angle_alpha   90.00
_cell.angle_beta   90.00
_cell.angle_gamma   90.00
#
_symmetry.space_group_name_H-M   'P 1'
#
loop_
_entity.id
_entity.type
_entity.pdbx_description
1 polymer ?
#
loop_
_entity_poly.entity_id
_entity_poly.type
_entity_poly.pdbx_seq_one_letter_code
_entity_poly.pdbx_strand_id
1 'polypeptide(L)'
;MAQLAEPDFIPRCPLDDFFNPGTYPWCIAKDHGLYDPKAIYLWSYTSGEIKFCFRTGLQDMFYLGSFLTRGVVKVLEPRALEEIVTLLYTGKEKELTTIIVPEVPMTWEQLEAELPKSDEETDEWDFLKTWWYYRENS
;
A
#
# COMPACT_ATOMS: atom_id res chain seq x y z
N MET A 1 18.49 10.25 35.77
CA MET A 1 18.42 9.37 34.57
C MET A 1 17.02 9.56 33.99
N ALA A 2 16.90 10.13 32.80
CA ALA A 2 15.59 10.33 32.18
C ALA A 2 15.11 8.99 31.61
N GLN A 3 13.95 8.55 32.07
CA GLN A 3 13.22 7.40 31.57
C GLN A 3 12.73 7.79 30.16
N LEU A 4 13.25 7.13 29.12
CA LEU A 4 12.73 7.30 27.76
C LEU A 4 11.27 6.82 27.80
N ALA A 5 10.34 7.75 27.60
CA ALA A 5 8.93 7.42 27.45
C ALA A 5 8.80 6.41 26.31
N GLU A 6 8.19 5.27 26.59
CA GLU A 6 7.77 4.35 25.55
C GLU A 6 6.80 5.11 24.62
N PRO A 7 6.91 4.98 23.30
CA PRO A 7 5.99 5.67 22.41
C PRO A 7 4.56 5.18 22.69
N ASP A 8 3.74 6.05 23.30
CA ASP A 8 2.33 5.84 23.71
C ASP A 8 1.36 5.58 22.54
N PHE A 9 1.86 5.30 21.33
CA PHE A 9 1.05 5.04 20.17
C PHE A 9 1.48 3.74 19.50
N ILE A 10 0.90 2.64 19.98
CA ILE A 10 0.76 1.43 19.18
C ILE A 10 -0.59 1.59 18.47
N PRO A 11 -0.63 1.87 17.16
CA PRO A 11 -1.89 1.83 16.43
C PRO A 11 -2.41 0.40 16.50
N ARG A 12 -3.50 0.23 17.27
CA ARG A 12 -4.34 -0.96 17.18
C ARG A 12 -5.11 -0.81 15.87
N CYS A 13 -4.51 -1.18 14.76
CA CYS A 13 -5.23 -1.40 13.52
C CYS A 13 -5.63 -2.88 13.52
N PRO A 14 -6.80 -3.27 14.05
CA PRO A 14 -7.26 -4.65 13.99
C PRO A 14 -7.22 -5.18 12.54
N LEU A 15 -6.98 -6.49 12.41
CA LEU A 15 -6.98 -7.21 11.13
C LEU A 15 -8.26 -7.03 10.29
N ASP A 16 -9.35 -6.57 10.90
CA ASP A 16 -10.63 -6.29 10.25
C ASP A 16 -10.69 -4.88 9.61
N ASP A 17 -9.67 -4.04 9.81
CA ASP A 17 -9.62 -2.66 9.29
C ASP A 17 -9.21 -2.55 7.82
N PHE A 18 -8.95 -3.69 7.16
CA PHE A 18 -8.75 -3.72 5.71
C PHE A 18 -10.03 -3.29 4.99
N PHE A 19 -10.04 -2.07 4.43
CA PHE A 19 -11.14 -1.56 3.63
C PHE A 19 -10.88 -1.78 2.13
N ASN A 20 -11.94 -1.66 1.32
CA ASN A 20 -11.80 -1.63 -0.13
C ASN A 20 -11.00 -0.37 -0.50
N PRO A 21 -9.79 -0.50 -1.07
CA PRO A 21 -8.95 0.63 -1.36
C PRO A 21 -9.68 1.60 -2.26
N GLY A 22 -9.49 2.89 -1.98
CA GLY A 22 -9.80 3.93 -2.96
C GLY A 22 -9.02 3.69 -4.26
N THR A 23 -9.38 4.46 -5.28
CA THR A 23 -8.98 4.20 -6.66
C THR A 23 -7.45 4.14 -6.83
N TYR A 24 -6.70 4.98 -6.10
CA TYR A 24 -5.24 5.05 -6.20
C TYR A 24 -4.47 3.81 -5.67
N PRO A 25 -4.60 3.37 -4.40
CA PRO A 25 -3.98 2.13 -3.94
C PRO A 25 -4.39 0.90 -4.76
N TRP A 26 -5.63 0.87 -5.24
CA TRP A 26 -6.09 -0.20 -6.13
C TRP A 26 -5.28 -0.22 -7.44
N CYS A 27 -5.07 0.93 -8.08
CA CYS A 27 -4.29 1.04 -9.32
C CYS A 27 -2.85 0.57 -9.13
N ILE A 28 -2.18 1.00 -8.04
CA ILE A 28 -0.82 0.56 -7.73
C ILE A 28 -0.78 -0.96 -7.57
N ALA A 29 -1.69 -1.54 -6.79
CA ALA A 29 -1.73 -3.00 -6.62
C ALA A 29 -1.88 -3.74 -7.97
N LYS A 30 -2.73 -3.22 -8.86
CA LYS A 30 -2.97 -3.80 -10.18
C LYS A 30 -1.80 -3.70 -11.14
N ASP A 31 -1.08 -2.59 -11.13
CA ASP A 31 0.18 -2.45 -11.87
C ASP A 31 1.24 -3.47 -11.45
N HIS A 32 1.09 -4.07 -10.27
CA HIS A 32 1.95 -5.13 -9.77
C HIS A 32 1.32 -6.53 -9.84
N GLY A 33 0.22 -6.68 -10.58
CA GLY A 33 -0.49 -7.95 -10.76
C GLY A 33 -1.17 -8.47 -9.49
N LEU A 34 -1.44 -7.60 -8.52
CA LEU A 34 -2.14 -7.95 -7.28
C LEU A 34 -3.64 -7.78 -7.48
N TYR A 35 -4.40 -8.84 -7.19
CA TYR A 35 -5.86 -8.89 -7.37
C TYR A 35 -6.58 -8.81 -6.03
N ASP A 36 -7.78 -8.22 -6.07
CA ASP A 36 -8.64 -7.99 -4.91
C ASP A 36 -7.87 -7.37 -3.73
N PRO A 37 -7.14 -6.26 -3.95
CA PRO A 37 -6.37 -5.65 -2.89
C PRO A 37 -7.34 -5.10 -1.85
N LYS A 38 -7.12 -5.45 -0.59
CA LYS A 38 -7.64 -4.67 0.53
C LYS A 38 -6.49 -3.90 1.13
N ALA A 39 -6.66 -2.61 1.36
CA ALA A 39 -5.56 -1.76 1.80
C ALA A 39 -5.88 -1.03 3.10
N ILE A 40 -4.81 -0.71 3.83
CA ILE A 40 -4.84 0.31 4.87
C ILE A 40 -3.75 1.35 4.59
N TYR A 41 -4.04 2.62 4.89
CA TYR A 41 -3.05 3.69 4.86
C TYR A 41 -2.21 3.62 6.13
N LEU A 42 -0.89 3.63 5.96
CA LEU A 42 0.08 3.61 7.04
C LEU A 42 1.06 4.76 6.87
N TRP A 43 1.46 5.38 7.97
CA TRP A 43 2.55 6.34 7.95
C TRP A 43 3.88 5.62 8.22
N SER A 44 4.86 5.72 7.33
CA SER A 44 6.22 5.28 7.63
C SER A 44 7.00 6.40 8.31
N TYR A 45 7.46 6.14 9.53
CA TYR A 45 8.33 7.08 10.24
C TYR A 45 9.72 7.16 9.59
N THR A 46 10.15 6.09 8.90
CA THR A 46 11.48 6.03 8.27
C THR A 46 11.55 6.86 6.99
N SER A 47 10.55 6.74 6.10
CA SER A 47 10.52 7.52 4.84
C SER A 47 9.75 8.82 4.95
N GLY A 48 8.97 9.05 6.03
CA GLY A 48 8.11 10.22 6.17
C GLY A 48 7.01 10.25 5.11
N GLU A 49 6.58 9.08 4.63
CA GLU A 49 5.63 8.95 3.54
C GLU A 49 4.42 8.12 3.96
N ILE A 50 3.29 8.36 3.28
CA ILE A 50 2.13 7.49 3.34
C ILE A 50 2.43 6.23 2.51
N LYS A 51 2.37 5.09 3.16
CA LYS A 51 2.42 3.75 2.57
C LYS A 51 1.05 3.11 2.59
N PHE A 52 0.92 2.09 1.76
CA PHE A 52 -0.24 1.20 1.72
C PHE A 52 0.21 -0.17 2.18
N CYS A 53 -0.53 -0.80 3.09
CA CYS A 53 -0.39 -2.24 3.28
C CYS A 53 -1.53 -2.95 2.58
N PHE A 54 -1.20 -3.80 1.61
CA PHE A 54 -2.17 -4.61 0.89
C PHE A 54 -2.23 -6.02 1.45
N ARG A 55 -3.43 -6.56 1.55
CA ARG A 55 -3.70 -8.00 1.62
C ARG A 55 -4.42 -8.41 0.34
N THR A 56 -3.95 -9.49 -0.28
CA THR A 56 -4.58 -10.08 -1.49
C THR A 56 -5.33 -11.35 -1.11
N GLY A 57 -6.49 -11.61 -1.72
CA GLY A 57 -7.34 -12.76 -1.36
C GLY A 57 -6.74 -14.15 -1.62
N LEU A 58 -5.61 -14.27 -2.33
CA LEU A 58 -5.04 -15.56 -2.75
C LEU A 58 -4.15 -16.22 -1.69
N GLN A 59 -3.46 -15.45 -0.85
CA GLN A 59 -2.50 -15.93 0.15
C GLN A 59 -2.45 -14.93 1.33
N ASP A 60 -2.30 -15.40 2.57
CA ASP A 60 -2.05 -14.57 3.76
C ASP A 60 -0.67 -13.92 3.68
N MET A 61 -0.54 -12.99 2.74
CA MET A 61 0.68 -12.27 2.42
C MET A 61 0.38 -10.79 2.43
N PHE A 62 1.31 -10.05 3.02
CA PHE A 62 1.25 -8.60 3.08
C PHE A 62 2.22 -8.01 2.07
N TYR A 63 1.76 -6.96 1.41
CA TYR A 63 2.55 -6.14 0.50
C TYR A 63 2.56 -4.71 1.03
N LEU A 64 3.66 -4.00 0.83
CA LEU A 64 3.76 -2.58 1.12
C LEU A 64 3.92 -1.81 -0.19
N GLY A 65 2.97 -0.92 -0.48
CA GLY A 65 3.06 0.07 -1.54
C GLY A 65 3.49 1.43 -1.01
N SER A 66 4.17 2.22 -1.82
CA SER A 66 4.49 3.62 -1.53
C SER A 66 3.61 4.54 -2.38
N PHE A 67 3.01 5.55 -1.74
CA PHE A 67 2.23 6.56 -2.45
C PHE A 67 3.09 7.35 -3.45
N LEU A 68 4.33 7.67 -3.06
CA LEU A 68 5.23 8.54 -3.82
C LEU A 68 5.96 7.77 -4.93
N THR A 69 6.59 6.65 -4.58
CA THR A 69 7.47 5.92 -5.50
C THR A 69 6.70 4.95 -6.39
N ARG A 70 5.46 4.62 -6.03
CA ARG A 70 4.62 3.58 -6.67
C ARG A 70 5.16 2.16 -6.49
N GLY A 71 6.34 2.00 -5.92
CA GLY A 71 6.96 0.70 -5.73
C GLY A 71 6.17 -0.15 -4.74
N VAL A 72 6.03 -1.43 -5.08
CA VAL A 72 5.46 -2.45 -4.22
C VAL A 72 6.54 -3.44 -3.81
N VAL A 73 6.55 -3.76 -2.51
CA VAL A 73 7.38 -4.83 -1.96
C VAL A 73 6.49 -5.86 -1.26
N LYS A 74 6.87 -7.13 -1.36
CA LYS A 74 6.24 -8.25 -0.65
C LYS A 74 7.00 -8.52 0.64
N VAL A 75 6.30 -8.70 1.75
CA VAL A 75 6.87 -9.13 3.03
C VAL A 75 7.03 -10.67 3.01
N LEU A 76 8.26 -11.17 3.24
CA LEU A 76 8.64 -12.56 2.96
C LEU A 76 8.45 -13.56 4.11
N GLU A 77 8.27 -13.09 5.35
CA GLU A 77 8.06 -13.96 6.51
C GLU A 77 6.60 -13.84 6.98
N PRO A 78 6.02 -14.88 7.60
CA PRO A 78 4.73 -14.75 8.24
C PRO A 78 4.88 -13.81 9.43
N ARG A 79 4.68 -12.52 9.20
CA ARG A 79 4.47 -11.51 10.22
C ARG A 79 3.00 -11.15 10.23
N ALA A 80 2.43 -11.07 11.42
CA ALA A 80 1.08 -10.51 11.57
C ALA A 80 1.09 -9.03 11.14
N LEU A 81 -0.05 -8.51 10.70
CA LEU A 81 -0.19 -7.11 10.28
C LEU A 81 0.30 -6.15 11.38
N GLU A 82 -0.04 -6.46 12.64
CA GLU A 82 0.30 -5.68 13.81
C GLU A 82 1.81 -5.51 13.98
N GLU A 83 2.60 -6.53 13.63
CA GLU A 83 4.06 -6.46 13.66
C GLU A 83 4.60 -5.54 12.56
N ILE A 84 4.05 -5.66 11.34
CA ILE A 84 4.42 -4.79 10.21
C ILE A 84 4.13 -3.33 10.55
N VAL A 85 2.94 -3.06 11.07
CA VAL A 85 2.50 -1.74 11.53
C VAL A 85 3.44 -1.22 12.61
N THR A 86 3.71 -2.01 13.65
CA THR A 86 4.60 -1.62 14.75
C THR A 86 6.00 -1.24 14.23
N LEU A 87 6.58 -2.01 13.31
CA LEU A 87 7.88 -1.71 12.73
C LEU A 87 7.89 -0.40 11.92
N LEU A 88 6.83 -0.14 11.15
CA LEU A 88 6.70 1.10 10.37
C LEU A 88 6.58 2.34 11.28
N TYR A 89 5.79 2.27 12.34
CA TYR A 89 5.58 3.38 13.28
C TYR A 89 6.78 3.63 14.21
N THR A 90 7.52 2.58 14.55
CA THR A 90 8.72 2.70 15.40
C THR A 90 10.00 3.02 14.61
N GLY A 91 9.89 3.24 13.29
CA GLY A 91 11.02 3.57 12.42
C GLY A 91 11.98 2.40 12.18
N LYS A 92 11.53 1.17 12.46
CA LYS A 92 12.26 -0.09 12.31
C LYS A 92 11.89 -0.84 11.03
N GLU A 93 11.41 -0.13 10.03
CA GLU A 93 10.98 -0.70 8.74
C GLU A 93 12.06 -1.59 8.10
N LYS A 94 13.34 -1.27 8.29
CA LYS A 94 14.48 -2.06 7.79
C LYS A 94 14.57 -3.48 8.35
N GLU A 95 13.86 -3.78 9.44
CA GLU A 95 13.77 -5.13 10.00
C GLU A 95 12.77 -6.03 9.24
N LEU A 96 12.00 -5.47 8.29
CA LEU A 96 11.14 -6.23 7.40
C LEU A 96 11.97 -6.87 6.28
N THR A 97 11.95 -8.20 6.21
CA THR A 97 12.46 -8.93 5.05
C THR A 97 11.48 -8.78 3.89
N THR A 98 11.92 -8.12 2.82
CA THR A 98 11.07 -7.81 1.67
C THR A 98 11.71 -8.17 0.34
N ILE A 99 10.87 -8.39 -0.68
CA ILE A 99 11.30 -8.45 -2.08
C ILE A 99 10.50 -7.47 -2.91
N ILE A 100 11.16 -6.86 -3.89
CA ILE A 100 10.50 -5.98 -4.86
C ILE A 100 9.55 -6.82 -5.69
N VAL A 101 8.31 -6.36 -5.80
CA VAL A 101 7.34 -6.90 -6.76
C VAL A 101 7.50 -6.09 -8.04
N PRO A 102 7.88 -6.71 -9.17
CA PRO A 102 8.01 -5.99 -10.43
C PRO A 102 6.64 -5.47 -10.89
N GLU A 103 6.64 -4.40 -11.65
CA GLU A 103 5.45 -4.00 -12.40
C GLU A 103 5.14 -5.04 -13.49
N VAL A 104 3.86 -5.20 -13.77
CA VAL A 104 3.32 -6.00 -14.86
C VAL A 104 2.88 -5.04 -15.97
N PRO A 105 3.28 -5.27 -17.23
CA PRO A 105 2.78 -4.49 -18.34
C PRO A 105 1.25 -4.56 -18.42
N MET A 106 0.59 -3.42 -18.32
CA MET A 106 -0.86 -3.25 -18.38
C MET A 106 -1.15 -1.96 -19.15
N THR A 107 -2.19 -1.95 -19.99
CA THR A 107 -2.64 -0.72 -20.67
C THR A 107 -3.66 0.04 -19.82
N TRP A 108 -3.85 1.32 -20.12
CA TRP A 108 -4.88 2.13 -19.46
C TRP A 108 -6.26 1.47 -19.54
N GLU A 109 -6.65 0.95 -20.71
CA GLU A 109 -7.97 0.36 -20.94
C GLU A 109 -8.19 -0.91 -20.10
N GLN A 110 -7.13 -1.70 -19.89
CA GLN A 110 -7.18 -2.88 -19.02
C GLN A 110 -7.37 -2.49 -17.56
N LEU A 111 -6.67 -1.47 -17.10
CA LEU A 111 -6.83 -0.93 -15.75
C LEU A 111 -8.24 -0.37 -15.54
N GLU A 112 -8.69 0.49 -16.45
CA GLU A 112 -9.98 1.18 -16.41
C GLU A 112 -11.15 0.20 -16.37
N ALA A 113 -11.10 -0.87 -17.16
CA ALA A 113 -12.15 -1.89 -17.22
C ALA A 113 -12.37 -2.62 -15.90
N GLU A 114 -11.35 -2.68 -15.05
CA GLU A 114 -11.36 -3.40 -13.78
C GLU A 114 -11.57 -2.46 -12.57
N LEU A 115 -11.60 -1.14 -12.77
CA LEU A 115 -11.72 -0.17 -11.69
C LEU A 115 -12.98 -0.43 -10.85
N PRO A 116 -12.87 -0.34 -9.50
CA PRO A 116 -14.03 -0.39 -8.65
C PRO A 116 -14.96 0.78 -9.02
N LYS A 117 -16.22 0.46 -9.34
CA LYS A 117 -17.24 1.48 -9.59
C LYS A 117 -17.51 2.22 -8.28
N SER A 118 -17.00 3.44 -8.14
CA SER A 118 -17.46 4.36 -7.09
C SER A 118 -18.56 5.26 -7.66
N ASP A 119 -19.52 5.62 -6.80
CA ASP A 119 -20.61 6.55 -7.16
C ASP A 119 -20.18 8.04 -7.04
N GLU A 120 -18.94 8.32 -6.64
CA GLU A 120 -18.38 9.66 -6.43
C GLU A 120 -17.23 9.91 -7.42
N GLU A 121 -17.58 10.15 -8.69
CA GLU A 121 -16.66 10.56 -9.74
C GLU A 121 -16.54 12.10 -9.78
N THR A 122 -15.32 12.63 -9.65
CA THR A 122 -14.73 13.59 -10.62
C THR A 122 -13.24 13.82 -10.38
N ASP A 123 -12.81 14.03 -9.13
CA ASP A 123 -11.46 14.56 -8.87
C ASP A 123 -10.37 13.47 -8.85
N GLU A 124 -10.70 12.26 -8.40
CA GLU A 124 -9.76 11.13 -8.38
C GLU A 124 -9.45 10.61 -9.79
N TRP A 125 -10.42 10.70 -10.70
CA TRP A 125 -10.29 10.17 -12.05
C TRP A 125 -9.31 11.00 -12.89
N ASP A 126 -9.46 12.33 -12.87
CA ASP A 126 -8.53 13.22 -13.58
C ASP A 126 -7.11 13.14 -13.00
N PHE A 127 -7.00 12.97 -11.68
CA PHE A 127 -5.73 12.67 -11.03
C PHE A 127 -5.12 11.35 -11.55
N LEU A 128 -5.91 10.29 -11.69
CA LEU A 128 -5.45 8.99 -12.18
C LEU A 128 -5.03 8.99 -13.65
N LYS A 129 -5.78 9.66 -14.53
CA LYS A 129 -5.37 9.85 -15.93
C LYS A 129 -4.05 10.59 -16.01
N THR A 130 -3.95 11.69 -15.26
CA THR A 130 -2.74 12.51 -15.20
C THR A 130 -1.57 11.69 -14.68
N TRP A 131 -1.79 10.91 -13.63
CA TRP A 131 -0.81 10.01 -13.05
C TRP A 131 -0.35 8.92 -14.05
N TRP A 132 -1.28 8.28 -14.75
CA TRP A 132 -0.96 7.24 -15.74
C TRP A 132 -0.16 7.81 -16.91
N TYR A 133 -0.56 8.97 -17.41
CA TYR A 133 0.18 9.69 -18.45
C TYR A 133 1.64 9.92 -18.05
N TYR A 134 1.89 10.37 -16.81
CA TYR A 134 3.26 10.56 -16.34
C TYR A 134 4.04 9.24 -16.19
N ARG A 135 3.38 8.14 -15.82
CA ARG A 135 4.01 6.81 -15.77
C ARG A 135 4.51 6.37 -17.14
N GLU A 136 3.71 6.50 -18.18
CA GLU A 136 4.09 6.07 -19.54
C GLU A 136 5.19 6.93 -20.17
N ASN A 137 5.43 8.14 -19.64
CA ASN A 137 6.30 9.14 -20.23
C ASN A 137 7.50 9.55 -19.34
N SER A 138 7.77 8.83 -18.23
CA SER A 138 8.91 9.04 -17.32
C SER A 138 9.99 7.99 -17.51
#